data_AF-A0A828XYI5-F1
#
_entry.id   AF-A0A828XYI5-F1
#
_cell.length_a   1.000
_cell.length_b   1.000
_cell.length_c   1.000
_cell.angle_alpha   90.00
_cell.angle_beta   90.00
_cell.angle_gamma   90.00
#
_symmetry.space_group_name_H-M   'P 1'
#
loop_
_entity.id
_entity.type
_entity.pdbx_description
1 polymer ?
#
loop_
_entity_poly.entity_id
_entity_poly.type
_entity_poly.pdbx_seq_one_letter_code
_entity_poly.pdbx_strand_id
1 'polypeptide(L)'
;MRQKDFMISPRFLQGQELENFLRFESLSESEKILEIDKISPPFTYRLRIGRNFSGRIYPIIAEVPTQILKEFLTQHVDPSFLKTKELTQRIPWGEGSFFFGDEEHIRWEILTSTVSELFRQIENSPLEKLENQNDFDYDPELGYVTSCPTNAGTGIKISFKLSTKSWENRKNASFKIPGFLEFYLENSSEFVVFYLKNFTLSQKNSFLNLVYYLALQVEPA
;
A
#
# COMPACT_ATOMS: atom_id res chain seq x y z
N MET A 1 -1.59 -19.01 9.85
CA MET A 1 -2.77 -18.27 10.35
C MET A 1 -2.34 -16.87 10.79
N ARG A 2 -2.50 -15.85 9.94
CA ARG A 2 -2.37 -14.45 10.38
C ARG A 2 -3.74 -13.99 10.87
N GLN A 3 -3.78 -13.36 12.06
CA GLN A 3 -5.00 -12.88 12.73
C GLN A 3 -5.86 -12.05 11.76
N LYS A 4 -7.15 -12.41 11.64
CA LYS A 4 -8.07 -11.83 10.65
C LYS A 4 -8.59 -10.43 10.97
N ASP A 5 -8.38 -9.94 12.19
CA ASP A 5 -8.80 -8.59 12.59
C ASP A 5 -7.65 -7.91 13.33
N PHE A 6 -7.16 -6.80 12.77
CA PHE A 6 -6.15 -5.97 13.41
C PHE A 6 -6.85 -5.03 14.38
N MET A 7 -6.57 -5.23 15.67
CA MET A 7 -7.08 -4.40 16.77
C MET A 7 -5.91 -3.58 17.32
N ILE A 8 -6.00 -2.26 17.20
CA ILE A 8 -5.09 -1.38 17.94
C ILE A 8 -5.44 -1.49 19.41
N SER A 9 -4.46 -1.85 20.24
CA SER A 9 -4.66 -1.93 21.67
C SER A 9 -4.63 -0.52 22.28
N PRO A 10 -5.74 -0.01 22.84
CA PRO A 10 -5.79 1.31 23.46
C PRO A 10 -4.97 1.39 24.77
N ARG A 11 -4.36 0.29 25.23
CA ARG A 11 -3.60 0.18 26.49
C ARG A 11 -2.40 1.14 26.60
N PHE A 12 -1.96 1.74 25.49
CA PHE A 12 -0.87 2.71 25.48
C PHE A 12 -1.35 4.17 25.46
N LEU A 13 -2.66 4.40 25.32
CA LEU A 13 -3.28 5.72 25.34
C LEU A 13 -3.73 6.06 26.77
N GLN A 14 -3.63 7.33 27.15
CA GLN A 14 -4.05 7.80 28.48
C GLN A 14 -4.84 9.12 28.36
N GLY A 15 -5.77 9.35 29.30
CA GLY A 15 -6.54 10.58 29.38
C GLY A 15 -7.26 10.93 28.06
N GLN A 16 -7.09 12.18 27.62
CA GLN A 16 -7.77 12.72 26.44
C GLN A 16 -7.47 11.95 25.15
N GLU A 17 -6.27 11.39 24.99
CA GLU A 17 -5.90 10.63 23.79
C GLU A 17 -6.72 9.35 23.67
N LEU A 18 -6.97 8.68 24.80
CA LEU A 18 -7.80 7.48 24.86
C LEU A 18 -9.25 7.80 24.52
N GLU A 19 -9.79 8.89 25.07
CA GLU A 19 -11.16 9.33 24.77
C GLU A 19 -11.33 9.69 23.28
N ASN A 20 -10.35 10.38 22.69
CA ASN A 20 -10.37 10.73 21.27
C ASN A 20 -10.33 9.47 20.39
N PHE A 21 -9.46 8.51 20.72
CA PHE A 21 -9.37 7.25 19.98
C PHE A 21 -10.66 6.44 20.08
N LEU A 22 -11.24 6.28 21.27
CA LEU A 22 -12.52 5.58 21.45
C LEU A 22 -13.67 6.26 20.71
N ARG A 23 -13.69 7.60 20.68
CA ARG A 23 -14.64 8.36 19.87
C ARG A 23 -14.43 8.13 18.38
N PHE A 24 -13.19 8.07 17.90
CA PHE A 24 -12.91 7.78 16.51
C PHE A 24 -13.33 6.35 16.14
N GLU A 25 -13.04 5.36 16.99
CA GLU A 25 -13.40 3.96 16.72
C GLU A 25 -14.90 3.74 16.56
N SER A 26 -15.73 4.52 17.27
CA SER A 26 -17.20 4.44 17.21
C SER A 26 -17.81 5.09 15.96
N LEU A 27 -17.04 5.85 15.18
CA LEU A 27 -17.49 6.44 13.93
C LEU A 27 -17.71 5.38 12.85
N SER A 28 -18.61 5.66 11.91
CA SER A 28 -18.73 4.88 10.66
C SER A 28 -17.47 5.03 9.79
N GLU A 29 -17.28 4.13 8.84
CA GLU A 29 -16.11 4.17 7.95
C GLU A 29 -16.00 5.49 7.18
N SER A 30 -17.11 6.00 6.63
CA SER A 30 -17.14 7.27 5.91
C SER A 30 -16.79 8.45 6.82
N GLU A 31 -17.26 8.44 8.06
CA GLU A 31 -16.93 9.47 9.05
C GLU A 31 -15.45 9.41 9.46
N LYS A 32 -14.89 8.21 9.63
CA LYS A 32 -13.45 8.02 9.90
C LYS A 32 -12.58 8.62 8.81
N ILE A 33 -12.93 8.37 7.54
CA ILE A 33 -12.22 8.93 6.38
C ILE A 33 -12.29 10.46 6.38
N LEU A 34 -13.49 11.02 6.57
CA LEU A 34 -13.68 12.47 6.64
C LEU A 34 -12.89 13.10 7.79
N GLU A 35 -12.84 12.44 8.94
CA GLU A 35 -12.11 12.94 10.10
C GLU A 35 -10.60 12.94 9.88
N ILE A 36 -10.04 11.87 9.32
CA ILE A 36 -8.61 11.81 8.95
C ILE A 36 -8.26 12.89 7.95
N ASP A 37 -9.09 13.08 6.92
CA ASP A 37 -8.83 14.08 5.88
C ASP A 37 -8.92 15.51 6.41
N LYS A 38 -9.81 15.78 7.38
CA LYS A 38 -9.86 17.08 8.08
C LYS A 38 -8.62 17.34 8.92
N ILE A 39 -8.08 16.31 9.59
CA ILE A 39 -6.82 16.42 10.34
C ILE A 39 -5.66 16.75 9.38
N SER A 40 -5.76 16.28 8.12
CA SER A 40 -4.77 16.51 7.07
C SER A 40 -3.34 16.22 7.57
N PRO A 41 -3.07 15.02 8.11
CA PRO A 41 -1.73 14.68 8.56
C PRO A 41 -0.75 14.79 7.40
N PRO A 42 0.55 15.05 7.65
CA PRO A 42 1.57 15.19 6.61
C PRO A 42 1.99 13.84 6.04
N PHE A 43 1.01 13.02 5.64
CA PHE A 43 1.16 11.67 5.16
C PHE A 43 1.00 11.63 3.65
N THR A 44 1.85 10.85 2.99
CA THR A 44 1.59 10.40 1.61
C THR A 44 1.15 8.96 1.67
N TYR A 45 -0.07 8.69 1.21
CA TYR A 45 -0.64 7.35 1.12
C TYR A 45 -0.24 6.70 -0.20
N ARG A 46 -0.09 5.37 -0.17
CA ARG A 46 0.30 4.58 -1.33
C ARG A 46 -0.35 3.20 -1.27
N LEU A 47 -0.95 2.77 -2.38
CA LEU A 47 -1.31 1.37 -2.62
C LEU A 47 -0.35 0.80 -3.67
N ARG A 48 0.16 -0.41 -3.44
CA ARG A 48 0.98 -1.17 -4.38
C ARG A 48 0.38 -2.53 -4.61
N ILE A 49 0.40 -3.02 -5.84
CA ILE A 49 0.02 -4.38 -6.21
C ILE A 49 1.15 -4.97 -7.04
N GLY A 50 1.83 -5.96 -6.48
CA GLY A 50 2.88 -6.72 -7.15
C GLY A 50 2.30 -7.96 -7.84
N ARG A 51 2.72 -8.22 -9.08
CA ARG A 51 2.33 -9.39 -9.86
C ARG A 51 3.50 -9.96 -10.64
N ASN A 52 3.60 -11.28 -10.61
CA ASN A 52 4.45 -12.06 -11.49
C ASN A 52 3.58 -12.82 -12.48
N PHE A 53 4.03 -12.91 -13.72
CA PHE A 53 3.31 -13.63 -14.78
C PHE A 53 3.39 -15.14 -14.55
N SER A 54 2.32 -15.85 -14.90
CA SER A 54 2.20 -17.30 -14.69
C SER A 54 3.42 -18.09 -15.19
N GLY A 55 3.85 -19.06 -14.37
CA GLY A 55 4.99 -19.94 -14.65
C GLY A 55 6.37 -19.29 -14.49
N ARG A 56 6.46 -18.10 -13.86
CA ARG A 56 7.71 -17.36 -13.67
C ARG A 56 7.72 -16.64 -12.33
N ILE A 57 8.73 -16.96 -11.51
CA ILE A 57 8.85 -16.40 -10.16
C ILE A 57 9.82 -15.22 -10.09
N TYR A 58 10.83 -15.14 -10.96
CA TYR A 58 11.86 -14.10 -10.90
C TYR A 58 11.91 -13.23 -12.18
N PRO A 59 12.02 -11.89 -12.06
CA PRO A 59 12.14 -10.97 -13.20
C PRO A 59 13.46 -11.04 -14.01
N ILE A 60 14.32 -12.03 -13.79
CA ILE A 60 15.77 -11.87 -13.97
C ILE A 60 16.26 -12.32 -15.37
N ILE A 61 16.83 -11.36 -16.10
CA ILE A 61 18.01 -11.49 -16.99
C ILE A 61 17.92 -12.63 -18.03
N ALA A 62 17.08 -12.51 -19.06
CA ALA A 62 17.23 -13.22 -20.33
C ALA A 62 16.09 -12.87 -21.30
N GLU A 63 16.00 -11.63 -21.79
CA GLU A 63 15.14 -11.22 -22.94
C GLU A 63 13.62 -11.56 -22.88
N VAL A 64 13.14 -12.23 -21.83
CA VAL A 64 11.81 -12.85 -21.70
C VAL A 64 11.32 -12.66 -20.24
N PRO A 65 11.26 -11.40 -19.80
CA PRO A 65 9.98 -10.85 -19.33
C PRO A 65 9.30 -9.97 -20.38
N THR A 66 10.03 -9.55 -21.43
CA THR A 66 9.57 -8.47 -22.31
C THR A 66 8.44 -8.88 -23.25
N GLN A 67 8.41 -10.10 -23.80
CA GLN A 67 7.38 -10.46 -24.78
C GLN A 67 6.00 -10.64 -24.15
N ILE A 68 5.89 -11.41 -23.06
CA ILE A 68 4.62 -11.58 -22.33
C ILE A 68 4.18 -10.27 -21.69
N LEU A 69 5.11 -9.51 -21.13
CA LEU A 69 4.81 -8.17 -20.64
C LEU A 69 4.30 -7.27 -21.77
N LYS A 70 4.94 -7.27 -22.95
CA LYS A 70 4.48 -6.50 -24.12
C LYS A 70 3.12 -6.97 -24.60
N GLU A 71 2.85 -8.27 -24.63
CA GLU A 71 1.55 -8.83 -25.02
C GLU A 71 0.47 -8.40 -24.03
N PHE A 72 0.71 -8.57 -22.73
CA PHE A 72 -0.18 -8.09 -21.68
C PHE A 72 -0.43 -6.59 -21.81
N LEU A 73 0.62 -5.78 -21.96
CA LEU A 73 0.50 -4.33 -22.11
C LEU A 73 -0.26 -3.96 -23.39
N THR A 74 -0.01 -4.63 -24.52
CA THR A 74 -0.71 -4.34 -25.79
C THR A 74 -2.21 -4.59 -25.69
N GLN A 75 -2.62 -5.52 -24.82
CA GLN A 75 -4.04 -5.81 -24.55
C GLN A 75 -4.68 -4.83 -23.56
N HIS A 76 -3.90 -4.14 -22.73
CA HIS A 76 -4.40 -3.43 -21.54
C HIS A 76 -4.11 -1.93 -21.50
N VAL A 77 -3.07 -1.45 -22.19
CA VAL A 77 -2.65 -0.04 -22.22
C VAL A 77 -2.68 0.48 -23.66
N ASP A 78 -2.71 1.81 -23.81
CA ASP A 78 -2.60 2.44 -25.13
C ASP A 78 -1.27 2.04 -25.80
N PRO A 79 -1.29 1.48 -27.03
CA PRO A 79 -0.09 1.14 -27.78
C PRO A 79 0.90 2.30 -27.98
N SER A 80 0.45 3.55 -27.85
CA SER A 80 1.32 4.74 -27.87
C SER A 80 2.43 4.69 -26.83
N PHE A 81 2.19 4.08 -25.66
CA PHE A 81 3.18 3.89 -24.59
C PHE A 81 4.24 2.84 -24.92
N LEU A 82 4.04 2.02 -25.96
CA LEU A 82 4.92 0.90 -26.34
C LEU A 82 5.77 1.19 -27.58
N LYS A 83 5.69 2.41 -28.13
CA LYS A 83 6.37 2.81 -29.37
C LYS A 83 7.87 3.07 -29.19
N THR A 84 8.35 3.27 -27.97
CA THR A 84 9.77 3.47 -27.68
C THR A 84 10.51 2.13 -27.58
N LYS A 85 11.75 2.07 -28.06
CA LYS A 85 12.58 0.84 -28.00
C LYS A 85 12.80 0.32 -26.58
N GLU A 86 12.78 1.23 -25.60
CA GLU A 86 12.81 0.91 -24.18
C GLU A 86 11.41 1.12 -23.61
N LEU A 87 10.89 0.11 -22.90
CA LEU A 87 9.69 0.26 -22.08
C LEU A 87 9.97 1.36 -21.05
N THR A 88 9.15 2.41 -21.02
CA THR A 88 9.24 3.40 -19.96
C THR A 88 9.03 2.69 -18.62
N GLN A 89 9.89 2.97 -17.62
CA GLN A 89 9.79 2.36 -16.28
C GLN A 89 8.45 2.65 -15.58
N ARG A 90 7.64 3.54 -16.14
CA ARG A 90 6.30 3.90 -15.68
C ARG A 90 5.34 4.03 -16.86
N ILE A 91 4.16 3.41 -16.78
CA ILE A 91 3.05 3.57 -17.73
C ILE A 91 1.76 3.89 -16.96
N PRO A 92 1.08 5.02 -17.22
CA PRO A 92 -0.22 5.32 -16.61
C PRO A 92 -1.28 4.27 -16.95
N TRP A 93 -2.08 3.85 -15.97
CA TRP A 93 -3.17 2.91 -16.17
C TRP A 93 -4.27 3.03 -15.10
N GLY A 94 -5.47 3.41 -15.54
CA GLY A 94 -6.57 3.78 -14.64
C GLY A 94 -6.16 4.93 -13.73
N GLU A 95 -6.46 4.79 -12.43
CA GLU A 95 -6.11 5.77 -11.40
C GLU A 95 -4.63 5.71 -10.96
N GLY A 96 -3.85 4.75 -11.47
CA GLY A 96 -2.48 4.48 -11.03
C GLY A 96 -1.46 4.43 -12.17
N SER A 97 -0.31 3.83 -11.88
CA SER A 97 0.74 3.58 -12.89
C SER A 97 1.37 2.22 -12.71
N PHE A 98 1.63 1.53 -13.81
CA PHE A 98 2.47 0.35 -13.83
C PHE A 98 3.95 0.73 -13.79
N PHE A 99 4.72 -0.08 -13.08
CA PHE A 99 6.17 -0.07 -12.98
C PHE A 99 6.68 -1.48 -13.29
N PHE A 100 7.88 -1.58 -13.85
CA PHE A 100 8.45 -2.84 -14.36
C PHE A 100 9.91 -3.02 -13.92
N GLY A 101 10.35 -4.27 -13.80
CA GLY A 101 11.78 -4.60 -13.72
C GLY A 101 12.44 -4.43 -12.35
N ASP A 102 11.68 -4.44 -11.27
CA ASP A 102 12.16 -4.38 -9.88
C ASP A 102 11.99 -5.76 -9.20
N GLU A 103 11.40 -5.83 -8.00
CA GLU A 103 11.14 -7.08 -7.28
C GLU A 103 10.09 -7.98 -7.98
N GLU A 104 9.09 -7.39 -8.66
CA GLU A 104 8.03 -8.10 -9.39
C GLU A 104 8.03 -7.76 -10.90
N HIS A 105 7.41 -8.61 -11.73
CA HIS A 105 7.28 -8.36 -13.18
C HIS A 105 6.50 -7.08 -13.48
N ILE A 106 5.35 -6.91 -12.81
CA ILE A 106 4.52 -5.72 -12.85
C ILE A 106 4.23 -5.28 -11.42
N ARG A 107 4.40 -3.99 -11.17
CA ARG A 107 3.94 -3.34 -9.96
C ARG A 107 3.00 -2.20 -10.34
N TRP A 108 1.75 -2.25 -9.93
CA TRP A 108 0.83 -1.12 -10.07
C TRP A 108 0.80 -0.29 -8.80
N GLU A 109 0.88 1.03 -8.90
CA GLU A 109 0.86 1.93 -7.75
C GLU A 109 -0.08 3.13 -7.89
N ILE A 110 -0.69 3.49 -6.76
CA ILE A 110 -1.35 4.77 -6.50
C ILE A 110 -0.53 5.54 -5.47
N LEU A 111 -0.42 6.87 -5.62
CA LEU A 111 0.04 7.78 -4.58
C LEU A 111 -0.92 8.96 -4.41
N THR A 112 -1.28 9.28 -3.18
CA THR A 112 -2.20 10.39 -2.86
C THR A 112 -1.90 10.98 -1.48
N SER A 113 -2.42 12.18 -1.20
CA SER A 113 -2.27 12.89 0.08
C SER A 113 -3.47 12.74 1.01
N THR A 114 -4.59 12.17 0.57
CA THR A 114 -5.79 11.98 1.41
C THR A 114 -6.27 10.54 1.39
N VAL A 115 -6.97 10.14 2.46
CA VAL A 115 -7.53 8.80 2.59
C VAL A 115 -8.77 8.64 1.72
N SER A 116 -9.61 9.69 1.60
CA SER A 116 -10.77 9.65 0.69
C SER A 116 -10.34 9.38 -0.74
N GLU A 117 -9.32 10.08 -1.23
CA GLU A 117 -8.84 9.92 -2.59
C GLU A 117 -8.19 8.54 -2.78
N LEU A 118 -7.49 8.02 -1.77
CA LEU A 118 -6.92 6.67 -1.83
C LEU A 118 -8.01 5.65 -2.08
N PHE A 119 -9.07 5.65 -1.28
CA PHE A 119 -10.15 4.67 -1.43
C PHE A 119 -11.01 4.93 -2.67
N ARG A 120 -11.25 6.19 -3.04
CA ARG A 120 -11.91 6.54 -4.30
C ARG A 120 -11.14 5.96 -5.50
N GLN A 121 -9.83 6.10 -5.52
CA GLN A 121 -8.99 5.59 -6.60
C GLN A 121 -8.96 4.05 -6.60
N ILE A 122 -8.91 3.41 -5.43
CA ILE A 122 -9.01 1.94 -5.31
C ILE A 122 -10.33 1.45 -5.90
N GLU A 123 -11.46 2.04 -5.51
CA GLU A 123 -12.80 1.63 -5.94
C GLU A 123 -13.04 1.85 -7.44
N ASN A 124 -12.42 2.88 -8.04
CA ASN A 124 -12.52 3.16 -9.48
C ASN A 124 -11.43 2.48 -10.32
N SER A 125 -10.47 1.78 -9.68
CA SER A 125 -9.34 1.19 -10.40
C SER A 125 -9.67 -0.18 -10.99
N PRO A 126 -9.13 -0.53 -12.17
CA PRO A 126 -9.39 -1.80 -12.84
C PRO A 126 -8.64 -3.00 -12.22
N LEU A 127 -8.58 -3.09 -10.89
CA LEU A 127 -7.78 -4.08 -10.14
C LEU A 127 -8.19 -5.52 -10.39
N GLU A 128 -9.46 -5.76 -10.70
CA GLU A 128 -9.99 -7.07 -11.09
C GLU A 128 -9.17 -7.73 -12.22
N LYS A 129 -8.60 -6.93 -13.14
CA LYS A 129 -7.75 -7.46 -14.22
C LYS A 129 -6.40 -7.94 -13.69
N LEU A 130 -5.91 -7.34 -12.60
CA LEU A 130 -4.75 -7.82 -11.86
C LEU A 130 -5.09 -9.02 -10.98
N GLU A 131 -6.33 -9.50 -10.96
CA GLU A 131 -6.75 -10.69 -10.22
C GLU A 131 -7.00 -11.91 -11.13
N ASN A 132 -6.67 -11.82 -12.42
CA ASN A 132 -6.80 -12.95 -13.33
C ASN A 132 -5.67 -13.98 -13.09
N GLN A 133 -6.03 -15.13 -12.51
CA GLN A 133 -5.11 -16.23 -12.21
C GLN A 133 -4.54 -16.91 -13.47
N ASN A 134 -5.09 -16.66 -14.66
CA ASN A 134 -4.49 -17.14 -15.91
C ASN A 134 -3.30 -16.28 -16.35
N ASP A 135 -3.33 -14.99 -16.01
CA ASP A 135 -2.27 -14.05 -16.38
C ASP A 135 -1.12 -14.11 -15.37
N PHE A 136 -1.45 -14.27 -14.09
CA PHE A 136 -0.49 -14.17 -12.99
C PHE A 136 -0.28 -15.48 -12.25
N ASP A 137 0.92 -15.64 -11.71
CA ASP A 137 1.31 -16.82 -10.95
C ASP A 137 0.51 -16.88 -9.64
N TYR A 138 -0.29 -17.92 -9.50
CA TYR A 138 -1.23 -18.09 -8.40
C TYR A 138 -1.19 -19.53 -7.90
N ASP A 139 -1.05 -19.68 -6.60
CA ASP A 139 -1.14 -20.95 -5.90
C ASP A 139 -2.32 -20.90 -4.90
N PRO A 140 -3.19 -21.92 -4.82
CA PRO A 140 -4.34 -21.92 -3.92
C PRO A 140 -4.00 -21.78 -2.43
N GLU A 141 -2.81 -22.20 -2.00
CA GLU A 141 -2.37 -22.11 -0.60
C GLU A 141 -1.60 -20.82 -0.32
N LEU A 142 -0.81 -20.34 -1.29
CA LEU A 142 0.07 -19.17 -1.13
C LEU A 142 -0.54 -17.86 -1.63
N GLY A 143 -1.56 -17.92 -2.50
CA GLY A 143 -2.11 -16.77 -3.23
C GLY A 143 -1.26 -16.39 -4.45
N TYR A 144 -1.25 -15.11 -4.82
CA TYR A 144 -0.36 -14.59 -5.85
C TYR A 144 1.10 -14.75 -5.41
N VAL A 145 1.86 -15.47 -6.22
CA VAL A 145 3.26 -15.79 -5.94
C VAL A 145 4.14 -14.63 -6.41
N THR A 146 5.03 -14.19 -5.54
CA THR A 146 5.96 -13.07 -5.79
C THR A 146 7.39 -13.51 -5.55
N SER A 147 8.35 -12.84 -6.18
CA SER A 147 9.78 -13.15 -6.07
C SER A 147 10.28 -13.08 -4.63
N CYS A 148 9.76 -12.13 -3.85
CA CYS A 148 9.95 -12.04 -2.41
C CYS A 148 8.84 -12.82 -1.69
N PRO A 149 9.12 -13.91 -0.96
CA PRO A 149 8.09 -14.74 -0.32
C PRO A 149 7.19 -13.97 0.66
N THR A 150 7.67 -12.85 1.20
CA THR A 150 6.88 -12.04 2.16
C THR A 150 5.79 -11.20 1.48
N ASN A 151 5.87 -10.99 0.16
CA ASN A 151 4.85 -10.26 -0.62
C ASN A 151 3.77 -11.21 -1.18
N ALA A 152 3.92 -12.54 -1.03
CA ALA A 152 2.95 -13.51 -1.51
C ALA A 152 1.64 -13.47 -0.70
N GLY A 153 0.52 -13.77 -1.36
CA GLY A 153 -0.82 -13.68 -0.81
C GLY A 153 -1.73 -12.88 -1.72
N THR A 154 -2.20 -11.71 -1.29
CA THR A 154 -2.91 -10.80 -2.22
C THR A 154 -1.94 -10.03 -3.12
N GLY A 155 -0.65 -9.95 -2.75
CA GLY A 155 0.32 -9.10 -3.43
C GLY A 155 0.04 -7.61 -3.26
N ILE A 156 -0.94 -7.24 -2.43
CA ILE A 156 -1.34 -5.86 -2.19
C ILE A 156 -0.65 -5.35 -0.92
N LYS A 157 -0.03 -4.18 -1.02
CA LYS A 157 0.56 -3.44 0.10
C LYS A 157 -0.05 -2.04 0.15
N ILE A 158 -0.78 -1.74 1.22
CA ILE A 158 -1.21 -0.38 1.52
C ILE A 158 -0.24 0.24 2.52
N SER A 159 0.09 1.51 2.34
CA SER A 159 1.08 2.19 3.16
C SER A 159 0.82 3.68 3.24
N PHE A 160 1.44 4.31 4.23
CA PHE A 160 1.63 5.74 4.25
C PHE A 160 3.02 6.08 4.76
N LYS A 161 3.54 7.22 4.33
CA LYS A 161 4.84 7.71 4.74
C LYS A 161 4.78 9.13 5.26
N LEU A 162 5.68 9.45 6.18
CA LEU A 162 5.92 10.78 6.71
C LEU A 162 7.42 11.02 6.83
N SER A 163 7.83 12.30 6.90
CA SER A 163 9.24 12.63 7.08
C SER A 163 9.75 12.16 8.44
N THR A 164 11.01 11.72 8.50
CA THR A 164 11.66 11.39 9.79
C THR A 164 11.75 12.60 10.70
N LYS A 165 11.86 13.82 10.18
CA LYS A 165 11.81 15.06 10.97
C LYS A 165 10.47 15.22 11.70
N SER A 166 9.36 15.03 10.99
CA SER A 166 8.01 15.01 11.57
C SER A 166 7.85 13.86 12.57
N TRP A 167 8.54 12.74 12.34
CA TRP A 167 8.54 11.61 13.25
C TRP A 167 9.32 11.87 14.55
N GLU A 168 10.51 12.49 14.45
CA GLU A 168 11.49 12.73 15.51
C GLU A 168 11.14 13.92 16.43
N ASN A 169 10.35 14.88 15.96
CA ASN A 169 9.83 15.98 16.80
C ASN A 169 8.94 15.51 17.98
N ARG A 170 8.77 14.19 18.15
CA ARG A 170 8.15 13.58 19.32
C ARG A 170 9.00 13.71 20.57
N LYS A 171 8.62 14.65 21.43
CA LYS A 171 9.01 14.67 22.85
C LYS A 171 8.29 13.55 23.64
N ASN A 172 8.64 12.28 23.44
CA ASN A 172 8.45 11.26 24.49
C ASN A 172 9.14 9.92 24.20
N ALA A 173 10.01 9.50 25.11
CA ALA A 173 10.69 8.20 25.10
C ALA A 173 9.75 7.00 25.39
N SER A 174 8.45 7.24 25.56
CA SER A 174 7.44 6.26 25.94
C SER A 174 6.71 5.62 24.74
N PHE A 175 6.91 6.13 23.53
CA PHE A 175 6.26 5.61 22.33
C PHE A 175 6.90 4.30 21.88
N LYS A 176 6.25 3.18 22.19
CA LYS A 176 6.61 1.88 21.64
C LYS A 176 5.77 1.66 20.38
N ILE A 177 6.42 1.55 19.22
CA ILE A 177 5.77 1.01 18.03
C ILE A 177 5.25 -0.37 18.41
N PRO A 178 3.92 -0.60 18.37
CA PRO A 178 3.38 -1.94 18.59
C PRO A 178 4.18 -2.94 17.76
N GLY A 179 4.72 -4.00 18.36
CA GLY A 179 5.69 -4.90 17.69
C GLY A 179 5.16 -5.63 16.44
N PHE A 180 3.87 -5.48 16.14
CA PHE A 180 3.21 -5.98 14.93
C PHE A 180 3.14 -4.95 13.78
N LEU A 181 3.49 -3.68 14.05
CA LEU A 181 3.53 -2.63 13.03
C LEU A 181 4.88 -2.67 12.32
N GLU A 182 4.84 -3.25 11.13
CA GLU A 182 5.98 -3.23 10.24
C GLU A 182 6.15 -1.82 9.67
N PHE A 183 7.35 -1.26 9.84
CA PHE A 183 7.77 -0.04 9.19
C PHE A 183 9.17 -0.23 8.60
N TYR A 184 9.52 0.61 7.64
CA TYR A 184 10.88 0.70 7.12
C TYR A 184 11.23 2.15 6.83
N LEU A 185 12.54 2.42 6.71
CA LEU A 185 13.05 3.73 6.34
C LEU A 185 13.22 3.78 4.82
N GLU A 186 12.71 4.83 4.18
CA GLU A 186 12.79 5.06 2.73
C GLU A 186 13.67 6.30 2.47
N ASN A 187 14.32 6.35 1.30
CA ASN A 187 15.23 7.42 0.86
C ASN A 187 16.29 7.79 1.90
N SER A 188 17.22 6.87 2.19
CA SER A 188 18.32 7.13 3.14
C SER A 188 17.85 7.63 4.51
N SER A 189 16.69 7.15 4.98
CA SER A 189 16.06 7.54 6.25
C SER A 189 15.49 8.96 6.28
N GLU A 190 15.12 9.52 5.13
CA GLU A 190 14.32 10.75 5.07
C GLU A 190 12.86 10.52 5.43
N PHE A 191 12.35 9.30 5.22
CA PHE A 191 10.96 8.95 5.46
C PHE A 191 10.82 7.67 6.29
N VAL A 192 9.82 7.66 7.17
CA VAL A 192 9.33 6.43 7.81
C VAL A 192 8.09 5.97 7.06
N VAL A 193 8.03 4.70 6.68
CA VAL A 193 6.90 4.12 5.95
C VAL A 193 6.22 3.05 6.80
N PHE A 194 4.95 3.26 7.14
CA PHE A 194 4.10 2.26 7.78
C PHE A 194 3.29 1.54 6.72
N TYR A 195 3.15 0.22 6.86
CA TYR A 195 2.48 -0.57 5.83
C TYR A 195 1.75 -1.79 6.38
N LEU A 196 0.77 -2.25 5.60
CA LEU A 196 0.13 -3.55 5.75
C LEU A 196 0.34 -4.34 4.46
N LYS A 197 1.02 -5.49 4.55
CA LYS A 197 1.14 -6.47 3.46
C LYS A 197 -0.10 -7.35 3.42
N ASN A 198 -0.38 -7.90 2.24
CA ASN A 198 -1.56 -8.71 1.97
C ASN A 198 -2.86 -8.00 2.34
N PHE A 199 -2.92 -6.70 2.02
CA PHE A 199 -4.07 -5.88 2.31
C PHE A 199 -5.30 -6.39 1.55
N THR A 200 -6.44 -6.34 2.23
CA THR A 200 -7.78 -6.64 1.73
C THR A 200 -8.73 -5.56 2.23
N LEU A 201 -9.84 -5.33 1.53
CA LEU A 201 -10.82 -4.30 1.94
C LEU A 201 -11.40 -4.56 3.34
N SER A 202 -11.45 -5.80 3.82
CA SER A 202 -11.85 -6.10 5.21
C SER A 202 -10.90 -5.52 6.26
N GLN A 203 -9.65 -5.23 5.89
CA GLN A 203 -8.66 -4.59 6.76
C GLN A 203 -8.67 -3.05 6.67
N LYS A 204 -9.65 -2.46 5.96
CA LYS A 204 -9.78 -1.00 5.80
C LYS A 204 -9.86 -0.29 7.15
N ASN A 205 -10.75 -0.72 8.05
CA ASN A 205 -10.87 -0.12 9.39
C ASN A 205 -9.59 -0.21 10.21
N SER A 206 -8.87 -1.32 10.11
CA SER A 206 -7.58 -1.51 10.75
C SER A 206 -6.53 -0.51 10.25
N PHE A 207 -6.48 -0.28 8.94
CA PHE A 207 -5.62 0.73 8.33
C PHE A 207 -6.02 2.15 8.78
N LEU A 208 -7.31 2.49 8.77
CA LEU A 208 -7.82 3.79 9.22
C LEU A 208 -7.47 4.07 10.68
N ASN A 209 -7.66 3.08 11.56
CA ASN A 209 -7.30 3.21 12.97
C ASN A 209 -5.79 3.47 13.14
N LEU A 210 -4.94 2.83 12.32
CA LEU A 210 -3.49 3.05 12.36
C LEU A 210 -3.12 4.46 11.92
N VAL A 211 -3.71 4.90 10.80
CA VAL A 211 -3.51 6.26 10.28
C VAL A 211 -3.95 7.29 11.31
N TYR A 212 -5.13 7.12 11.91
CA TYR A 212 -5.65 8.04 12.93
C TYR A 212 -4.76 8.06 14.17
N TYR A 213 -4.38 6.89 14.68
CA TYR A 213 -3.49 6.79 15.83
C TYR A 213 -2.17 7.52 15.57
N LEU A 214 -1.56 7.34 14.40
CA LEU A 214 -0.31 8.02 14.06
C LEU A 214 -0.51 9.51 13.72
N ALA A 215 -1.66 9.90 13.17
CA ALA A 215 -1.99 11.30 12.89
C ALA A 215 -2.09 12.13 14.17
N LEU A 216 -2.66 11.57 15.25
CA LEU A 216 -2.70 12.24 16.56
C LEU A 216 -1.31 12.44 17.21
N GLN A 217 -0.28 11.74 16.71
CA GLN A 217 1.09 11.81 17.22
C GLN A 217 1.97 12.80 16.44
N VAL A 218 1.41 13.47 15.43
CA VAL A 218 2.11 14.45 14.59
C VAL A 218 1.43 15.79 14.76
N GLU A 219 2.18 16.80 15.22
CA GLU A 219 1.70 18.17 15.21
C GLU A 219 1.68 18.69 13.76
N PRO A 220 0.59 19.37 13.33
CA PRO A 220 0.61 20.11 12.08
C PRO A 220 1.75 21.14 12.12
N ALA A 221 2.53 21.20 11.04
CA ALA A 221 3.58 22.21 10.87
C ALA A 221 2.99 23.62 10.70
#